data_AF-A0A4R6AEE1-F1
#
_entry.id   AF-A0A4R6AEE1-F1
#
_cell.length_a   1.000
_cell.length_b   1.000
_cell.length_c   1.000
_cell.angle_alpha   90.00
_cell.angle_beta   90.00
_cell.angle_gamma   90.00
#
_symmetry.space_group_name_H-M   'P 1'
#
loop_
_entity.id
_entity.type
_entity.pdbx_description
1 polymer ?
#
loop_
_entity_poly.entity_id
_entity_poly.type
_entity_poly.pdbx_seq_one_letter_code
_entity_poly.pdbx_strand_id
1 'polypeptide(L)'
;MIYAASRTSKATSSLRNEANATVPLCHTLGGSFDLPHADTHAIVLPHAIHYNADAVADLLKPVTLIFEGDAPGSALWAFANKLGAPLALKDLGLNETDLDRATEVALSKPYWNPREITATGIRALLQDAWSGAAPGTTAE
;
A
#
# COMPACT_ATOMS: atom_id res chain seq x y z
N MET A 1 -4.30 2.13 17.22
CA MET A 1 -3.56 1.54 16.07
C MET A 1 -2.81 2.56 15.23
N ILE A 2 -3.30 3.79 15.04
CA ILE A 2 -2.53 4.93 14.47
C ILE A 2 -1.21 5.20 15.23
N TYR A 3 -1.21 4.96 16.54
CA TYR A 3 -0.03 5.15 17.40
C TYR A 3 1.09 4.11 17.18
N ALA A 4 0.79 2.92 16.68
CA ALA A 4 1.79 1.89 16.39
C ALA A 4 2.50 2.18 15.05
N ALA A 5 1.75 2.60 14.02
CA ALA A 5 2.30 3.08 12.75
C ALA A 5 3.10 4.39 12.92
N SER A 6 2.74 5.24 13.89
CA SER A 6 3.50 6.45 14.23
C SER A 6 4.79 6.14 15.04
N ARG A 7 4.82 5.07 15.85
CA ARG A 7 6.03 4.68 16.59
C ARG A 7 7.03 3.86 15.76
N THR A 8 6.59 3.08 14.77
CA THR A 8 7.51 2.55 13.75
C THR A 8 8.15 3.70 12.96
N SER A 9 7.46 4.82 12.78
CA SER A 9 8.02 6.05 12.21
C SER A 9 8.99 6.83 13.13
N LYS A 10 9.00 6.58 14.46
CA LYS A 10 9.92 7.24 15.41
C LYS A 10 11.15 6.39 15.77
N ALA A 11 11.07 5.07 15.67
CA ALA A 11 12.22 4.17 15.88
C ALA A 11 13.20 4.15 14.69
N THR A 12 12.87 4.84 13.60
CA THR A 12 13.54 4.77 12.29
C THR A 12 14.28 6.07 11.96
N SER A 13 14.87 6.76 12.95
CA SER A 13 15.72 7.94 12.67
C SER A 13 16.96 7.59 11.82
N SER A 14 17.40 6.32 11.87
CA SER A 14 18.48 5.79 11.03
C SER A 14 18.01 5.09 9.74
N LEU A 15 16.69 4.90 9.55
CA LEU A 15 16.07 4.21 8.39
C LEU A 15 15.18 5.15 7.55
N ARG A 16 15.35 6.46 7.74
CA ARG A 16 14.49 7.52 7.18
C ARG A 16 14.43 7.55 5.64
N ASN A 17 15.31 6.82 4.96
CA ASN A 17 15.33 6.70 3.50
C ASN A 17 14.59 5.47 2.96
N GLU A 18 14.21 4.49 3.79
CA GLU A 18 13.82 3.16 3.27
C GLU A 18 12.32 2.86 3.35
N ALA A 19 11.56 3.59 4.17
CA ALA A 19 10.12 3.38 4.39
C ALA A 19 9.21 4.36 3.62
N ASN A 20 9.65 4.86 2.46
CA ASN A 20 8.99 5.97 1.77
C ASN A 20 7.98 5.54 0.68
N ALA A 21 7.65 4.24 0.54
CA ALA A 21 6.73 3.76 -0.51
C ALA A 21 5.27 4.21 -0.33
N THR A 22 4.81 4.32 0.93
CA THR A 22 3.41 4.60 1.24
C THR A 22 3.10 6.10 1.20
N VAL A 23 4.09 6.97 1.39
CA VAL A 23 3.92 8.43 1.56
C VAL A 23 3.58 9.15 0.24
N PRO A 24 4.23 8.88 -0.90
CA PRO A 24 3.96 9.56 -2.17
C PRO A 24 2.65 9.13 -2.83
N LEU A 25 2.29 7.84 -2.74
CA LEU A 25 1.03 7.32 -3.30
C LEU A 25 -0.18 7.92 -2.57
N CYS A 26 -0.14 7.99 -1.25
CA CYS A 26 -1.25 8.55 -0.46
C CYS A 26 -1.29 10.09 -0.49
N HIS A 27 -0.16 10.79 -0.68
CA HIS A 27 -0.18 12.24 -0.95
C HIS A 27 -0.71 12.56 -2.35
N THR A 28 -0.36 11.76 -3.35
CA THR A 28 -0.88 11.88 -4.72
C THR A 28 -2.37 11.59 -4.76
N LEU A 29 -2.82 10.53 -4.07
CA LEU A 29 -4.23 10.16 -4.00
C LEU A 29 -5.05 11.15 -3.16
N GLY A 30 -4.60 11.48 -1.95
CA GLY A 30 -5.29 12.43 -1.06
C GLY A 30 -5.31 13.87 -1.57
N GLY A 31 -4.27 14.30 -2.29
CA GLY A 31 -4.19 15.65 -2.85
C GLY A 31 -4.85 15.81 -4.23
N SER A 32 -4.93 14.73 -5.02
CA SER A 32 -5.48 14.79 -6.40
C SER A 32 -6.91 14.24 -6.53
N PHE A 33 -7.43 13.56 -5.50
CA PHE A 33 -8.74 12.88 -5.55
C PHE A 33 -9.62 13.08 -4.30
N ASP A 34 -9.21 13.92 -3.35
CA ASP A 34 -9.98 14.27 -2.13
C ASP A 34 -10.45 13.04 -1.32
N LEU A 35 -9.67 11.95 -1.35
CA LEU A 35 -10.01 10.72 -0.65
C LEU A 35 -9.71 10.83 0.86
N PRO A 36 -10.51 10.20 1.74
CA PRO A 36 -10.22 10.17 3.16
C PRO A 36 -8.83 9.58 3.42
N HIS A 37 -7.96 10.37 4.06
CA HIS A 37 -6.54 10.02 4.24
C HIS A 37 -6.34 8.68 4.96
N ALA A 38 -7.08 8.44 6.04
CA ALA A 38 -6.99 7.21 6.82
C ALA A 38 -7.46 5.97 6.03
N ASP A 39 -8.55 6.11 5.28
CA ASP A 39 -9.15 5.00 4.51
C ASP A 39 -8.31 4.65 3.29
N THR A 40 -7.78 5.67 2.60
CA THR A 40 -6.84 5.48 1.48
C THR A 40 -5.60 4.72 1.94
N HIS A 41 -5.04 5.09 3.10
CA HIS A 41 -3.91 4.38 3.69
C HIS A 41 -4.26 2.94 4.08
N ALA A 42 -5.45 2.71 4.63
CA ALA A 42 -5.91 1.37 5.00
C ALA A 42 -6.01 0.43 3.78
N ILE A 43 -6.47 0.97 2.63
CA ILE A 43 -6.60 0.22 1.38
C ILE A 43 -5.24 0.02 0.71
N VAL A 44 -4.41 1.05 0.56
CA VAL A 44 -3.17 0.96 -0.25
C VAL A 44 -2.03 0.22 0.47
N LEU A 45 -1.98 0.30 1.80
CA LEU A 45 -0.86 -0.24 2.59
C LEU A 45 -0.64 -1.76 2.40
N PRO A 46 -1.66 -2.63 2.45
CA PRO A 46 -1.50 -4.06 2.20
C PRO A 46 -0.87 -4.37 0.83
N HIS A 47 -1.27 -3.64 -0.22
CA HIS A 47 -0.76 -3.87 -1.57
C HIS A 47 0.66 -3.32 -1.75
N ALA A 48 0.98 -2.17 -1.15
CA ALA A 48 2.34 -1.63 -1.16
C ALA A 48 3.34 -2.54 -0.41
N ILE A 49 2.90 -3.16 0.69
CA ILE A 49 3.70 -4.15 1.42
C ILE A 49 3.87 -5.42 0.60
N HIS A 50 2.80 -5.92 -0.04
CA HIS A 50 2.90 -7.06 -0.94
C HIS A 50 3.88 -6.80 -2.10
N TYR A 51 3.79 -5.63 -2.73
CA TYR A 51 4.68 -5.26 -3.82
C TYR A 51 6.15 -5.29 -3.41
N ASN A 52 6.47 -4.82 -2.21
CA ASN A 52 7.85 -4.80 -1.71
C ASN A 52 8.27 -6.11 -1.02
N ALA A 53 7.35 -7.08 -0.84
CA ALA A 53 7.58 -8.23 0.03
C ALA A 53 8.83 -9.04 -0.36
N ASP A 54 9.05 -9.23 -1.65
CA ASP A 54 10.20 -9.98 -2.17
C ASP A 54 11.54 -9.26 -1.90
N ALA A 55 11.54 -7.93 -2.00
CA ALA A 55 12.75 -7.13 -1.83
C ALA A 55 13.15 -6.92 -0.35
N VAL A 56 12.18 -7.03 0.58
CA VAL A 56 12.40 -6.80 2.02
C VAL A 56 11.85 -7.92 2.90
N ALA A 57 11.88 -9.16 2.43
CA ALA A 57 11.29 -10.33 3.11
C ALA A 57 11.74 -10.45 4.57
N ASP A 58 13.03 -10.25 4.85
CA ASP A 58 13.58 -10.34 6.21
C ASP A 58 13.00 -9.28 7.16
N LEU A 59 12.75 -8.06 6.67
CA LEU A 59 12.17 -6.97 7.45
C LEU A 59 10.67 -7.18 7.74
N LEU A 60 9.98 -7.97 6.90
CA LEU A 60 8.55 -8.23 7.01
C LEU A 60 8.21 -9.51 7.77
N LYS A 61 9.19 -10.36 8.12
CA LYS A 61 8.99 -11.55 8.97
C LYS A 61 8.23 -11.27 10.27
N PRO A 62 8.46 -10.17 11.01
CA PRO A 62 7.67 -9.88 12.21
C PRO A 62 6.18 -9.61 11.90
N VAL A 63 5.89 -9.05 10.71
CA VAL A 63 4.51 -8.73 10.30
C VAL A 63 3.73 -10.02 10.07
N THR A 64 4.30 -10.99 9.34
CA THR A 64 3.65 -12.30 9.13
C THR A 64 3.43 -13.04 10.45
N LEU A 65 4.35 -12.93 11.40
CA LEU A 65 4.21 -13.53 12.74
C LEU A 65 3.09 -12.89 13.57
N ILE A 66 2.97 -11.56 13.56
CA ILE A 66 1.96 -10.83 14.36
C ILE A 66 0.54 -11.04 13.81
N PHE A 67 0.40 -11.07 12.48
CA PHE A 67 -0.90 -11.19 11.81
C PHE A 67 -1.26 -12.63 11.42
N GLU A 68 -0.43 -13.60 11.78
CA GLU A 68 -0.64 -15.04 11.57
C GLU A 68 -1.00 -15.39 10.11
N GLY A 69 -0.20 -14.92 9.14
CA GLY A 69 -0.45 -15.16 7.72
C GLY A 69 0.80 -15.47 6.90
N ASP A 70 0.60 -16.16 5.78
CA ASP A 70 1.68 -16.67 4.91
C ASP A 70 2.42 -15.55 4.16
N ALA A 71 1.72 -14.47 3.81
CA ALA A 71 2.28 -13.31 3.13
C ALA A 71 1.91 -12.02 3.88
N PRO A 72 2.86 -11.09 4.10
CA PRO A 72 2.65 -9.91 4.94
C PRO A 72 1.56 -8.97 4.41
N GLY A 73 1.48 -8.81 3.08
CA GLY A 73 0.44 -8.00 2.44
C GLY A 73 -0.96 -8.60 2.59
N SER A 74 -1.12 -9.90 2.30
CA SER A 74 -2.40 -10.60 2.41
C SER A 74 -2.87 -10.70 3.87
N ALA A 75 -1.95 -10.88 4.82
CA ALA A 75 -2.24 -10.89 6.25
C ALA A 75 -2.77 -9.53 6.74
N LEU A 76 -2.16 -8.43 6.30
CA LEU A 76 -2.64 -7.08 6.60
C LEU A 76 -3.99 -6.77 5.95
N TRP A 77 -4.21 -7.22 4.72
CA TRP A 77 -5.51 -7.09 4.06
C TRP A 77 -6.60 -7.85 4.83
N ALA A 78 -6.33 -9.10 5.23
CA ALA A 78 -7.28 -9.90 6.00
C ALA A 78 -7.55 -9.28 7.38
N PHE A 79 -6.54 -8.68 8.01
CA PHE A 79 -6.70 -7.93 9.25
C PHE A 79 -7.58 -6.69 9.07
N ALA A 80 -7.35 -5.90 8.01
CA ALA A 80 -8.17 -4.74 7.69
C ALA A 80 -9.65 -5.14 7.46
N ASN A 81 -9.88 -6.24 6.73
CA ASN A 81 -11.22 -6.79 6.50
C ASN A 81 -11.91 -7.19 7.81
N LYS A 82 -11.20 -7.88 8.71
CA LYS A 82 -11.73 -8.26 10.03
C LYS A 82 -12.12 -7.05 10.90
N LEU A 83 -11.47 -5.91 10.71
CA LEU A 83 -11.77 -4.67 11.43
C LEU A 83 -12.93 -3.87 10.80
N GLY A 84 -13.46 -4.30 9.66
CA GLY A 84 -14.46 -3.55 8.91
C GLY A 84 -13.91 -2.26 8.29
N ALA A 85 -12.59 -2.21 8.05
CA ALA A 85 -11.98 -1.12 7.29
C ALA A 85 -12.40 -1.21 5.81
N PRO A 86 -12.46 -0.08 5.09
CA PRO A 86 -12.68 -0.12 3.65
C PRO A 86 -11.54 -0.84 2.95
N LEU A 87 -11.87 -1.61 1.90
CA LEU A 87 -10.91 -2.47 1.20
C LEU A 87 -10.73 -2.09 -0.27
N ALA A 88 -11.58 -1.22 -0.81
CA ALA A 88 -11.59 -0.90 -2.23
C ALA A 88 -11.66 0.62 -2.45
N LEU A 89 -10.77 1.16 -3.30
CA LEU A 89 -10.78 2.60 -3.62
C LEU A 89 -12.05 3.01 -4.39
N LYS A 90 -12.68 2.08 -5.12
CA LYS A 90 -13.97 2.32 -5.79
C LYS A 90 -15.07 2.72 -4.81
N ASP A 91 -15.05 2.16 -3.60
CA ASP A 91 -16.04 2.44 -2.55
C ASP A 91 -15.83 3.83 -1.93
N LEU A 92 -14.64 4.41 -2.12
CA LEU A 92 -14.31 5.79 -1.76
C LEU A 92 -14.57 6.79 -2.90
N GLY A 93 -15.11 6.33 -4.03
CA GLY A 93 -15.48 7.20 -5.17
C GLY A 93 -14.38 7.40 -6.21
N LEU A 94 -13.29 6.63 -6.17
CA LEU A 94 -12.25 6.67 -7.21
C LEU A 94 -12.73 5.94 -8.47
N ASN A 95 -12.63 6.58 -9.64
CA ASN A 95 -12.94 5.93 -10.92
C ASN A 95 -11.78 5.08 -11.41
N GLU A 96 -12.08 4.00 -12.15
CA GLU A 96 -11.05 3.15 -12.74
C GLU A 96 -10.19 3.89 -13.78
N THR A 97 -10.79 4.83 -14.51
CA THR A 97 -10.10 5.66 -15.51
C THR A 97 -9.06 6.59 -14.90
N ASP A 98 -9.15 6.85 -13.59
CA ASP A 98 -8.20 7.69 -12.87
C ASP A 98 -6.92 6.94 -12.46
N LEU A 99 -6.90 5.61 -12.56
CA LEU A 99 -5.75 4.79 -12.16
C LEU A 99 -4.52 4.99 -13.06
N ASP A 100 -4.74 5.22 -14.35
CA ASP A 100 -3.65 5.51 -15.30
C ASP A 100 -2.97 6.84 -14.93
N ARG A 101 -3.78 7.89 -14.70
CA ARG A 101 -3.31 9.20 -14.24
C ARG A 101 -2.59 9.09 -12.89
N ALA A 102 -3.13 8.31 -11.94
CA ALA A 102 -2.49 8.08 -10.65
C ALA A 102 -1.11 7.39 -10.80
N THR A 103 -0.99 6.45 -11.74
CA THR A 103 0.27 5.76 -12.07
C THR A 103 1.29 6.74 -12.64
N GLU A 104 0.90 7.57 -13.60
CA GLU A 104 1.77 8.59 -14.20
C GLU A 104 2.30 9.57 -13.15
N VAL A 105 1.41 10.06 -12.27
CA VAL A 105 1.82 10.99 -11.21
C VAL A 105 2.74 10.31 -10.20
N ALA A 106 2.48 9.05 -9.84
CA ALA A 106 3.35 8.28 -8.95
C ALA A 106 4.77 8.10 -9.53
N LEU A 107 4.90 7.94 -10.84
CA LEU A 107 6.18 7.84 -11.54
C LEU A 107 6.87 9.18 -11.78
N SER A 108 6.10 10.27 -11.89
CA SER A 108 6.63 11.61 -12.15
C SER A 108 7.55 12.14 -11.05
N LYS A 109 7.44 11.58 -9.83
CA LYS A 109 8.28 11.89 -8.69
C LYS A 109 9.06 10.64 -8.27
N PRO A 110 10.12 10.27 -9.00
CA PRO A 110 10.90 9.09 -8.68
C PRO A 110 11.48 9.24 -7.27
N TYR A 111 11.20 8.24 -6.44
CA TYR A 111 11.75 8.11 -5.10
C TYR A 111 12.39 6.74 -4.96
N TRP A 112 13.32 6.61 -4.02
CA TRP A 112 13.97 5.34 -3.76
C TRP A 112 12.97 4.34 -3.15
N ASN A 113 12.86 3.16 -3.74
CA ASN A 113 12.05 2.04 -3.27
C ASN A 113 12.88 0.75 -3.40
N PRO A 114 12.82 -0.18 -2.41
CA PRO A 114 13.65 -1.38 -2.40
C PRO A 114 13.38 -2.32 -3.59
N ARG A 115 12.15 -2.28 -4.13
CA ARG A 115 11.81 -2.88 -5.43
C ARG A 115 11.77 -1.80 -6.50
N GLU A 116 12.27 -2.10 -7.69
CA GLU A 116 12.13 -1.21 -8.85
C GLU A 116 10.66 -0.86 -9.09
N ILE A 117 10.36 0.44 -9.17
CA ILE A 117 9.01 0.94 -9.45
C ILE A 117 8.82 0.99 -10.97
N THR A 118 7.91 0.15 -11.48
CA THR A 118 7.53 0.13 -12.90
C THR A 118 6.09 0.61 -13.08
N ALA A 119 5.79 1.20 -14.24
CA ALA A 119 4.43 1.63 -14.58
C ALA A 119 3.42 0.48 -14.46
N THR A 120 3.76 -0.66 -15.06
CA THR A 120 2.93 -1.87 -14.99
C THR A 120 2.73 -2.35 -13.56
N GLY A 121 3.78 -2.31 -12.73
CA GLY A 121 3.70 -2.74 -11.33
C GLY A 121 2.80 -1.85 -10.48
N ILE A 122 2.95 -0.53 -10.59
CA ILE A 122 2.10 0.43 -9.87
C ILE A 122 0.66 0.38 -10.38
N ARG A 123 0.45 0.25 -11.69
CA ARG A 123 -0.88 0.17 -12.27
C ARG A 123 -1.64 -1.09 -11.82
N ALA A 124 -0.96 -2.22 -11.71
CA ALA A 124 -1.52 -3.46 -11.20
C ALA A 124 -1.85 -3.35 -9.70
N LEU A 125 -0.92 -2.80 -8.89
CA LEU A 125 -1.15 -2.52 -7.47
C LEU A 125 -2.40 -1.65 -7.27
N LEU A 126 -2.53 -0.58 -8.06
CA LEU A 126 -3.67 0.33 -8.00
C LEU A 126 -4.97 -0.34 -8.48
N GLN A 127 -4.91 -1.26 -9.43
CA GLN A 127 -6.07 -2.05 -9.87
C GLN A 127 -6.57 -2.97 -8.74
N ASP A 128 -5.67 -3.67 -8.05
CA ASP A 128 -6.03 -4.55 -6.95
C ASP A 128 -6.63 -3.75 -5.78
N ALA A 129 -6.00 -2.61 -5.44
CA ALA A 129 -6.49 -1.68 -4.42
C ALA A 129 -7.84 -1.05 -4.81
N TRP A 130 -8.07 -0.80 -6.10
CA TRP A 130 -9.34 -0.26 -6.58
C TRP A 130 -10.48 -1.28 -6.54
N SER A 131 -10.22 -2.51 -6.99
CA SER A 131 -11.20 -3.59 -7.00
C SER A 131 -11.51 -4.15 -5.61
N GLY A 132 -10.55 -4.02 -4.68
CA GLY A 132 -10.57 -4.61 -3.34
C GLY A 132 -10.09 -6.06 -3.30
N ALA A 133 -9.36 -6.51 -4.32
CA ALA A 133 -8.78 -7.85 -4.37
C ALA A 133 -7.72 -8.04 -3.29
N ALA A 134 -7.61 -9.24 -2.70
CA ALA A 134 -6.53 -9.49 -1.75
C ALA A 134 -5.17 -9.52 -2.48
N PRO A 135 -4.11 -8.89 -1.93
CA PRO A 135 -2.79 -8.89 -2.56
C PRO A 135 -2.28 -10.32 -2.78
N GLY A 136 -1.71 -10.59 -3.96
CA GLY A 136 -1.23 -11.92 -4.35
C GLY A 136 -2.30 -12.85 -4.92
N THR A 137 -3.56 -12.39 -5.02
CA THR A 137 -4.62 -13.10 -5.74
C THR A 137 -4.54 -12.72 -7.21
N THR A 138 -3.50 -13.15 -7.92
CA THR A 138 -3.56 -13.12 -9.39
C THR A 138 -4.74 -13.99 -9.81
N ALA A 139 -5.77 -13.35 -10.38
CA ALA A 139 -6.75 -14.05 -11.18
C ALA A 139 -5.99 -14.71 -12.34
N GLU A 140 -6.06 -16.04 -12.37
CA GLU A 140 -5.61 -16.88 -13.48
C GLU A 140 -6.31 -16.49 -14.80
#